data_AF-A0A3D5RT99-F1
#
_entry.id   AF-A0A3D5RT99-F1
#
_cell.length_a   1.000
_cell.length_b   1.000
_cell.length_c   1.000
_cell.angle_alpha   90.00
_cell.angle_beta   90.00
_cell.angle_gamma   90.00
#
_symmetry.space_group_name_H-M   'P 1'
#
loop_
_entity.id
_entity.type
_entity.pdbx_description
1 polymer ?
#
loop_
_entity_poly.entity_id
_entity_poly.type
_entity_poly.pdbx_seq_one_letter_code
_entity_poly.pdbx_strand_id
1 'polypeptide(L)'
;MKGIALDHITRYDKMPIPPVEDHTTYIEAGAVRIGIEYRILTDDLVATMRPALQSASGGDEGKLVELDDFGVSLHVFAGYKGQQKEYLRFDCFSEDPHYHYVDWDKNANEVLHIDPIANGDALVWALERISTRLPQMLERAGAADIAQLVDMNRVKEVMPQITQIANHARSHNRYTKP
;
A
#
# COMPACT_ATOMS: atom_id res chain seq x y z
N MET A 1 -23.28 17.86 21.84
CA MET A 1 -22.94 16.43 21.71
C MET A 1 -21.43 16.34 21.59
N LYS A 2 -20.78 15.55 22.45
CA LYS A 2 -19.31 15.40 22.48
C LYS A 2 -18.87 14.58 21.26
N GLY A 3 -17.87 15.07 20.54
CA GLY A 3 -17.32 14.43 19.34
C GLY A 3 -16.78 13.04 19.65
N ILE A 4 -17.12 12.07 18.79
CA ILE A 4 -16.52 10.75 18.76
C ILE A 4 -15.30 10.89 17.84
N ALA A 5 -14.10 10.90 18.42
CA ALA A 5 -12.85 10.82 17.67
C ALA A 5 -12.10 9.56 18.15
N LEU A 6 -12.30 8.45 17.43
CA LEU A 6 -11.57 7.18 17.60
C LEU A 6 -11.63 6.40 16.28
N ASP A 7 -11.32 7.03 15.14
CA ASP A 7 -11.11 6.25 13.93
C ASP A 7 -9.62 5.93 13.81
N HIS A 8 -9.28 4.65 13.65
CA HIS A 8 -7.92 4.15 13.45
C HIS A 8 -7.51 4.25 11.97
N ILE A 9 -8.20 5.11 11.23
CA ILE A 9 -8.15 5.28 9.80
C ILE A 9 -7.90 6.76 9.51
N THR A 10 -6.78 7.04 8.87
CA THR A 10 -6.48 8.37 8.33
C THR A 10 -7.06 8.49 6.93
N ARG A 11 -7.83 9.53 6.65
CA ARG A 11 -8.49 9.71 5.35
C ARG A 11 -7.89 10.86 4.56
N TYR A 12 -7.72 10.62 3.26
CA TYR A 12 -7.12 11.53 2.32
C TYR A 12 -8.05 11.72 1.11
N ASP A 13 -8.47 12.96 0.85
CA ASP A 13 -9.25 13.34 -0.35
C ASP A 13 -8.36 13.52 -1.59
N LYS A 14 -7.49 12.53 -1.82
CA LYS A 14 -6.50 12.48 -2.91
C LYS A 14 -6.01 11.05 -3.12
N MET A 15 -5.35 10.82 -4.25
CA MET A 15 -4.71 9.54 -4.55
C MET A 15 -3.34 9.40 -3.88
N PRO A 16 -2.92 8.18 -3.52
CA PRO A 16 -1.53 7.94 -3.12
C PRO A 16 -0.59 8.20 -4.30
N ILE A 17 0.67 8.51 -4.00
CA ILE A 17 1.70 8.70 -5.02
C ILE A 17 1.83 7.38 -5.81
N PRO A 18 1.71 7.36 -7.16
CA PRO A 18 1.79 6.11 -7.92
C PRO A 18 3.13 5.38 -7.73
N PRO A 19 3.22 4.08 -8.03
CA PRO A 19 4.52 3.43 -8.19
C PRO A 19 5.31 3.97 -9.37
N VAL A 20 6.63 3.87 -9.31
CA VAL A 20 7.50 4.15 -10.45
C VAL A 20 7.60 2.87 -11.28
N GLU A 21 6.99 2.88 -12.47
CA GLU A 21 6.87 1.70 -13.35
C GLU A 21 8.22 1.02 -13.59
N ASP A 22 9.27 1.79 -13.91
CA ASP A 22 10.62 1.28 -14.18
C ASP A 22 11.28 0.61 -12.96
N HIS A 23 10.79 0.88 -11.75
CA HIS A 23 11.29 0.32 -10.50
C HIS A 23 10.35 -0.75 -9.91
N THR A 24 9.26 -1.06 -10.60
CA THR A 24 8.25 -1.99 -10.10
C THR A 24 8.27 -3.28 -10.90
N THR A 25 8.44 -4.40 -10.20
CA THR A 25 8.28 -5.73 -10.80
C THR A 25 6.84 -6.19 -10.63
N TYR A 26 6.19 -6.60 -11.73
CA TYR A 26 4.80 -7.04 -11.72
C TYR A 26 4.66 -8.56 -11.88
N ILE A 27 3.78 -9.18 -11.08
CA ILE A 27 3.43 -10.59 -11.13
C ILE A 27 1.92 -10.74 -11.31
N GLU A 28 1.50 -11.47 -12.35
CA GLU A 28 0.10 -11.76 -12.62
C GLU A 28 -0.42 -12.89 -11.71
N ALA A 29 -1.55 -12.64 -11.03
CA ALA A 29 -2.17 -13.55 -10.08
C ALA A 29 -3.67 -13.78 -10.40
N GLY A 30 -4.01 -13.88 -11.69
CA GLY A 30 -5.38 -14.08 -12.15
C GLY A 30 -6.13 -12.76 -12.31
N ALA A 31 -7.17 -12.54 -11.50
CA ALA A 31 -7.98 -11.31 -11.55
C ALA A 31 -7.23 -10.06 -11.03
N VAL A 32 -6.08 -10.25 -10.40
CA VAL A 32 -5.24 -9.19 -9.82
C VAL A 32 -3.80 -9.31 -10.31
N ARG A 33 -3.09 -8.19 -10.27
CA ARG A 33 -1.65 -8.08 -10.57
C ARG A 33 -0.95 -7.46 -9.38
N ILE A 34 0.13 -8.08 -8.91
CA ILE A 34 0.90 -7.62 -7.76
C ILE A 34 2.15 -6.88 -8.25
N GLY A 35 2.28 -5.61 -7.90
CA GLY A 35 3.51 -4.83 -8.10
C GLY A 35 4.38 -4.88 -6.85
N ILE A 36 5.69 -5.04 -7.03
CA ILE A 36 6.69 -5.04 -5.96
C ILE A 36 7.73 -3.95 -6.27
N GLU A 37 7.83 -2.98 -5.38
CA GLU A 37 8.72 -1.81 -5.50
C GLU A 37 9.50 -1.65 -4.18
N TYR A 38 10.76 -1.22 -4.24
CA TYR A 38 11.42 -0.65 -3.05
C TYR A 38 11.39 0.86 -3.17
N ARG A 39 10.71 1.51 -2.23
CA ARG A 39 10.52 2.96 -2.24
C ARG A 39 11.48 3.60 -1.25
N ILE A 40 12.02 4.74 -1.66
CA ILE A 40 12.75 5.66 -0.80
C ILE A 40 11.99 6.97 -0.89
N LEU A 41 11.34 7.35 0.20
CA LEU A 41 10.78 8.67 0.38
C LEU A 41 11.88 9.53 0.97
N THR A 42 12.43 10.46 0.19
CA THR A 42 13.36 11.47 0.72
C THR A 42 12.63 12.78 0.95
N ASP A 43 13.13 13.63 1.83
CA ASP A 43 12.56 14.96 2.10
C ASP A 43 12.42 15.80 0.82
N ASP A 44 13.33 15.66 -0.15
CA ASP A 44 13.25 16.32 -1.46
C ASP A 44 12.11 15.75 -2.34
N LEU A 45 11.96 14.42 -2.34
CA LEU A 45 10.87 13.75 -3.05
C LEU A 45 9.52 14.06 -2.40
N VAL A 46 9.48 14.07 -1.07
CA VAL A 46 8.34 14.44 -0.26
C VAL A 46 8.00 15.92 -0.46
N ALA A 47 8.98 16.83 -0.50
CA ALA A 47 8.75 18.25 -0.70
C ALA A 47 8.17 18.55 -2.09
N THR A 48 8.62 17.82 -3.11
CA THR A 48 8.01 17.88 -4.46
C THR A 48 6.61 17.26 -4.50
N MET A 49 6.32 16.28 -3.62
CA MET A 49 5.01 15.65 -3.47
C MET A 49 4.09 16.35 -2.45
N ARG A 50 4.61 17.29 -1.66
CA ARG A 50 3.93 18.01 -0.55
C ARG A 50 2.71 18.82 -0.99
N PRO A 51 2.62 19.38 -2.21
CA PRO A 51 1.37 19.99 -2.68
C PRO A 51 0.23 18.97 -2.82
N ALA A 52 0.53 17.72 -3.21
CA ALA A 52 -0.43 16.62 -3.13
C ALA A 52 -0.62 16.20 -1.66
N LEU A 53 0.45 16.14 -0.86
CA LEU A 53 0.56 16.15 0.62
C LEU A 53 -0.54 16.92 1.39
N GLN A 54 -0.64 18.21 1.11
CA GLN A 54 -1.29 19.20 1.96
C GLN A 54 -2.80 19.36 1.75
N SER A 55 -3.39 18.74 0.72
CA SER A 55 -4.84 18.77 0.48
C SER A 55 -5.62 17.73 1.30
N ALA A 56 -4.97 17.08 2.27
CA ALA A 56 -5.58 16.10 3.16
C ALA A 56 -6.51 16.80 4.16
N SER A 57 -7.80 16.43 4.18
CA SER A 57 -8.82 16.97 5.08
C SER A 57 -8.95 16.17 6.40
N GLY A 58 -8.15 15.11 6.59
CA GLY A 58 -8.12 14.32 7.81
C GLY A 58 -7.72 15.18 9.02
N GLY A 59 -8.46 15.06 10.13
CA GLY A 59 -8.24 15.84 11.35
C GLY A 59 -6.96 15.49 12.12
N ASP A 60 -6.17 14.55 11.61
CA ASP A 60 -4.79 14.31 12.02
C ASP A 60 -3.90 14.96 10.97
N GLU A 61 -3.22 16.05 11.33
CA GLU A 61 -2.16 16.64 10.51
C GLU A 61 -1.00 15.63 10.50
N GLY A 62 -1.18 14.51 9.79
CA GLY A 62 -0.23 13.41 9.73
C GLY A 62 1.16 13.99 9.53
N LYS A 63 2.10 13.67 10.42
CA LYS A 63 3.41 14.32 10.54
C LYS A 63 3.97 14.69 9.16
N LEU A 64 3.85 15.97 8.79
CA LEU A 64 4.35 16.50 7.50
C LEU A 64 5.86 16.82 7.56
N VAL A 65 6.54 16.34 8.60
CA VAL A 65 7.94 16.59 8.93
C VAL A 65 8.58 15.23 9.22
N GLU A 66 9.75 14.98 8.62
CA GLU A 66 10.52 13.73 8.70
C GLU A 66 9.82 12.54 8.00
N LEU A 67 9.40 12.73 6.75
CA LEU A 67 8.85 11.65 5.90
C LEU A 67 9.95 10.85 5.19
N ASP A 68 11.21 11.03 5.61
CA ASP A 68 12.31 10.16 5.23
C ASP A 68 12.00 8.74 5.72
N ASP A 69 11.55 7.88 4.82
CA ASP A 69 11.31 6.47 5.13
C ASP A 69 11.55 5.64 3.87
N PHE A 70 11.71 4.35 4.07
CA PHE A 70 12.03 3.44 2.98
C PHE A 70 11.55 2.04 3.31
N GLY A 71 11.30 1.28 2.26
CA GLY A 71 10.95 -0.13 2.40
C GLY A 71 10.28 -0.67 1.16
N VAL A 72 9.79 -1.89 1.30
CA VAL A 72 9.09 -2.56 0.20
C VAL A 72 7.64 -2.12 0.18
N SER A 73 7.17 -1.74 -1.00
CA SER A 73 5.76 -1.53 -1.28
C SER A 73 5.21 -2.69 -2.09
N LEU A 74 4.08 -3.22 -1.64
CA LEU A 74 3.31 -4.23 -2.36
C LEU A 74 2.01 -3.61 -2.86
N HIS A 75 1.90 -3.49 -4.18
CA HIS A 75 0.78 -2.87 -4.86
C HIS A 75 -0.18 -3.95 -5.37
N VAL A 76 -1.49 -3.81 -5.15
CA VAL A 76 -2.50 -4.71 -5.69
C VAL A 76 -3.31 -3.98 -6.75
N PHE A 77 -3.12 -4.38 -8.00
CA PHE A 77 -3.85 -3.87 -9.15
C PHE A 77 -4.98 -4.82 -9.56
N ALA A 78 -6.09 -4.24 -10.02
CA ALA A 78 -7.17 -4.97 -10.68
C ALA A 78 -7.86 -4.11 -11.74
N GLY A 79 -8.77 -4.72 -12.50
CA GLY A 79 -9.54 -4.02 -13.53
C GLY A 79 -10.54 -3.01 -12.95
N TYR A 80 -10.54 -1.79 -13.48
CA TYR A 80 -11.48 -0.72 -13.20
C TYR A 80 -11.78 0.07 -14.48
N LYS A 81 -13.04 0.08 -14.93
CA LYS A 81 -13.49 0.81 -16.14
C LYS A 81 -12.57 0.59 -17.36
N GLY A 82 -12.10 -0.65 -17.54
CA GLY A 82 -11.22 -1.05 -18.66
C GLY A 82 -9.73 -0.74 -18.48
N GLN A 83 -9.29 -0.27 -17.31
CA GLN A 83 -7.88 0.01 -16.98
C GLN A 83 -7.43 -0.81 -15.76
N GLN A 84 -6.14 -1.08 -15.65
CA GLN A 84 -5.55 -1.62 -14.42
C GLN A 84 -5.32 -0.49 -13.42
N LYS A 85 -5.89 -0.62 -12.21
CA LYS A 85 -5.86 0.40 -11.15
C LYS A 85 -5.54 -0.23 -9.81
N GLU A 86 -4.81 0.51 -8.97
CA GLU A 86 -4.39 0.06 -7.64
C GLU A 86 -5.55 0.17 -6.66
N TYR A 87 -5.90 -0.92 -5.96
CA TYR A 87 -6.94 -0.91 -4.93
C TYR A 87 -6.37 -0.98 -3.52
N LEU A 88 -5.24 -1.67 -3.36
CA LEU A 88 -4.55 -1.84 -2.09
C LEU A 88 -3.07 -1.54 -2.29
N ARG A 89 -2.46 -0.96 -1.27
CA ARG A 89 -1.01 -0.84 -1.18
C ARG A 89 -0.56 -1.15 0.23
N PHE A 90 0.48 -1.93 0.39
CA PHE A 90 1.15 -2.15 1.66
C PHE A 90 2.53 -1.52 1.60
N ASP A 91 2.70 -0.42 2.30
CA ASP A 91 3.97 0.28 2.45
C ASP A 91 4.67 -0.26 3.69
N CYS A 92 5.50 -1.29 3.49
CA CYS A 92 6.20 -2.00 4.56
C CYS A 92 7.50 -1.26 4.91
N PHE A 93 7.34 0.00 5.30
CA PHE A 93 8.44 0.91 5.58
C PHE A 93 9.06 0.67 6.96
N SER A 94 10.24 1.25 7.16
CA SER A 94 11.05 1.01 8.35
C SER A 94 10.53 1.74 9.57
N GLU A 95 10.00 2.96 9.42
CA GLU A 95 9.55 3.79 10.54
C GLU A 95 8.03 3.84 10.65
N ASP A 96 7.34 3.99 9.53
CA ASP A 96 5.89 4.10 9.46
C ASP A 96 5.27 3.05 8.54
N PRO A 97 5.28 1.75 8.92
CA PRO A 97 4.61 0.74 8.12
C PRO A 97 3.09 0.94 8.13
N HIS A 98 2.48 1.00 6.94
CA HIS A 98 1.05 1.24 6.79
C HIS A 98 0.49 0.59 5.52
N TYR A 99 -0.82 0.64 5.35
CA TYR A 99 -1.46 0.21 4.11
C TYR A 99 -2.62 1.11 3.71
N HIS A 100 -2.88 1.16 2.41
CA HIS A 100 -3.89 1.98 1.78
C HIS A 100 -5.07 1.15 1.27
N TYR A 101 -6.27 1.70 1.43
CA TYR A 101 -7.42 1.42 0.57
C TYR A 101 -7.60 2.59 -0.39
N VAL A 102 -7.59 2.33 -1.70
CA VAL A 102 -7.67 3.35 -2.74
C VAL A 102 -9.07 3.38 -3.36
N ASP A 103 -9.70 4.56 -3.37
CA ASP A 103 -11.04 4.78 -3.93
C ASP A 103 -10.94 5.67 -5.18
N TRP A 104 -11.03 5.03 -6.36
CA TRP A 104 -10.94 5.71 -7.66
C TRP A 104 -12.18 6.53 -8.03
N ASP A 105 -13.35 6.22 -7.47
CA ASP A 105 -14.56 7.01 -7.74
C ASP A 105 -14.54 8.32 -6.97
N LYS A 106 -13.95 8.33 -5.76
CA LYS A 106 -13.78 9.55 -4.94
C LYS A 106 -12.45 10.26 -5.13
N ASN A 107 -11.52 9.66 -5.88
CA ASN A 107 -10.15 10.15 -5.99
C ASN A 107 -9.51 10.33 -4.60
N ALA A 108 -9.67 9.32 -3.74
CA ALA A 108 -9.35 9.35 -2.32
C ALA A 108 -8.63 8.07 -1.87
N ASN A 109 -8.03 8.11 -0.68
CA ASN A 109 -7.54 6.90 -0.03
C ASN A 109 -7.68 6.95 1.50
N GLU A 110 -7.70 5.77 2.10
CA GLU A 110 -7.69 5.56 3.54
C GLU A 110 -6.38 4.86 3.93
N VAL A 111 -5.69 5.35 4.96
CA VAL A 111 -4.44 4.81 5.49
C VAL A 111 -4.66 4.23 6.87
N LEU A 112 -4.12 3.02 7.08
CA LEU A 112 -4.12 2.34 8.36
C LEU A 112 -2.69 1.95 8.72
N HIS A 113 -2.23 2.42 9.88
CA HIS A 113 -0.89 2.13 10.38
C HIS A 113 -0.82 0.72 10.97
N ILE A 114 0.32 0.06 10.76
CA ILE A 114 0.61 -1.27 11.29
C ILE A 114 1.51 -1.07 12.50
N ASP A 115 1.10 -1.54 13.68
CA ASP A 115 1.98 -1.57 14.85
C ASP A 115 2.99 -2.72 14.69
N PRO A 116 4.29 -2.46 14.44
CA PRO A 116 5.27 -3.51 14.22
C PRO A 116 5.63 -4.25 15.53
N ILE A 117 5.35 -3.66 16.69
CA ILE A 117 5.59 -4.32 17.99
C ILE A 117 4.51 -5.38 18.23
N ALA A 118 3.25 -5.06 17.97
CA ALA A 118 2.15 -6.02 18.15
C ALA A 118 2.04 -7.02 16.98
N ASN A 119 2.32 -6.58 15.74
CA ASN A 119 2.08 -7.38 14.53
C ASN A 119 3.34 -8.00 13.93
N GLY A 120 4.54 -7.62 14.40
CA GLY A 120 5.80 -8.10 13.88
C GLY A 120 6.25 -7.38 12.60
N ASP A 121 7.08 -8.07 11.80
CA ASP A 121 7.60 -7.54 10.54
C ASP A 121 6.48 -7.22 9.55
N ALA A 122 6.39 -5.96 9.12
CA ALA A 122 5.30 -5.46 8.28
C ALA A 122 5.25 -6.14 6.90
N LEU A 123 6.39 -6.52 6.32
CA LEU A 123 6.43 -7.23 5.04
C LEU A 123 5.89 -8.65 5.19
N VAL A 124 6.30 -9.36 6.24
CA VAL A 124 5.75 -10.69 6.57
C VAL A 124 4.24 -10.59 6.78
N TRP A 125 3.78 -9.60 7.53
CA TRP A 125 2.36 -9.36 7.76
C TRP A 125 1.59 -9.10 6.45
N ALA A 126 2.10 -8.22 5.59
CA ALA A 126 1.47 -7.88 4.32
C ALA A 126 1.37 -9.08 3.37
N LEU A 127 2.45 -9.87 3.24
CA LEU A 127 2.45 -11.11 2.45
C LEU A 127 1.42 -12.13 2.99
N GLU A 128 1.27 -12.23 4.31
CA GLU A 128 0.23 -13.06 4.91
C GLU A 128 -1.18 -12.53 4.59
N ARG A 129 -1.41 -11.20 4.64
CA ARG A 129 -2.70 -10.62 4.28
C ARG A 129 -3.05 -10.86 2.81
N ILE A 130 -2.10 -10.69 1.89
CA ILE A 130 -2.31 -10.98 0.45
C ILE A 130 -2.65 -12.46 0.26
N SER A 131 -2.00 -13.38 0.97
CA SER A 131 -2.22 -14.82 0.80
C SER A 131 -3.46 -15.38 1.51
N THR A 132 -4.09 -14.61 2.42
CA THR A 132 -5.20 -15.11 3.26
C THR A 132 -6.46 -14.23 3.30
N ARG A 133 -6.34 -12.94 2.99
CA ARG A 133 -7.41 -11.92 3.17
C ARG A 133 -7.67 -11.04 1.96
N LEU A 134 -6.99 -11.28 0.84
CA LEU A 134 -7.06 -10.40 -0.33
C LEU A 134 -8.49 -10.12 -0.84
N PRO A 135 -9.39 -11.12 -1.00
CA PRO A 135 -10.76 -10.88 -1.46
C PRO A 135 -11.53 -9.96 -0.50
N GLN A 136 -11.43 -10.19 0.81
CA GLN A 136 -12.12 -9.38 1.82
C GLN A 136 -11.59 -7.94 1.84
N MET A 137 -10.29 -7.75 1.62
CA MET A 137 -9.70 -6.42 1.52
C MET A 137 -10.16 -5.71 0.24
N LEU A 138 -10.26 -6.41 -0.90
CA LEU A 138 -10.80 -5.85 -2.13
C LEU A 138 -12.28 -5.47 -1.99
N GLU A 139 -13.10 -6.29 -1.33
CA GLU A 139 -14.49 -5.93 -1.00
C GLU A 139 -14.54 -4.63 -0.17
N ARG A 140 -13.66 -4.50 0.84
CA ARG A 140 -13.56 -3.27 1.65
C ARG A 140 -13.08 -2.06 0.84
N ALA A 141 -12.29 -2.29 -0.21
CA ALA A 141 -11.87 -1.27 -1.17
C ALA A 141 -12.97 -0.90 -2.18
N GLY A 142 -14.16 -1.51 -2.10
CA GLY A 142 -15.26 -1.28 -3.04
C GLY A 142 -15.19 -2.11 -4.33
N ALA A 143 -14.28 -3.09 -4.41
CA ALA A 143 -14.06 -3.95 -5.57
C ALA A 143 -14.68 -5.35 -5.38
N ALA A 144 -15.94 -5.41 -4.94
CA ALA A 144 -16.60 -6.67 -4.61
C ALA A 144 -16.79 -7.61 -5.82
N ASP A 145 -16.94 -7.05 -7.02
CA ASP A 145 -16.97 -7.79 -8.28
C ASP A 145 -15.62 -8.45 -8.58
N ILE A 146 -14.51 -7.73 -8.41
CA ILE A 146 -13.15 -8.27 -8.53
C ILE A 146 -12.89 -9.32 -7.47
N ALA A 147 -13.30 -9.08 -6.21
CA ALA A 147 -13.07 -9.99 -5.10
C ALA A 147 -13.66 -11.39 -5.37
N GLN A 148 -14.81 -11.47 -6.02
CA GLN A 148 -15.44 -12.74 -6.43
C GLN A 148 -14.66 -13.48 -7.52
N LEU A 149 -13.85 -12.77 -8.30
CA LEU A 149 -13.02 -13.33 -9.37
C LEU A 149 -11.62 -13.76 -8.89
N VAL A 150 -11.24 -13.42 -7.65
CA VAL A 150 -9.93 -13.80 -7.10
C VAL A 150 -9.88 -15.30 -6.82
N ASP A 151 -9.06 -16.02 -7.58
CA ASP A 151 -8.67 -17.39 -7.26
C ASP A 151 -7.51 -17.39 -6.24
N MET A 152 -7.84 -17.67 -4.99
CA MET A 152 -6.84 -17.72 -3.91
C MET A 152 -5.82 -18.84 -4.06
N ASN A 153 -6.09 -19.91 -4.83
CA ASN A 153 -5.07 -20.91 -5.12
C ASN A 153 -4.03 -20.34 -6.08
N ARG A 154 -4.47 -19.61 -7.11
CA ARG A 154 -3.56 -18.92 -8.04
C ARG A 154 -2.74 -17.84 -7.33
N VAL A 155 -3.34 -17.06 -6.43
CA VAL A 155 -2.60 -16.10 -5.60
C VAL A 155 -1.52 -16.82 -4.80
N LYS A 156 -1.87 -17.90 -4.08
CA LYS A 156 -0.90 -18.68 -3.27
C LYS A 156 0.22 -19.31 -4.10
N GLU A 157 -0.07 -19.73 -5.34
CA GLU A 157 0.92 -20.30 -6.25
C GLU A 157 2.05 -19.31 -6.57
N VAL A 158 1.73 -18.01 -6.73
CA VAL A 158 2.72 -16.98 -7.06
C VAL A 158 3.37 -16.33 -5.82
N MET A 159 2.83 -16.56 -4.62
CA MET A 159 3.37 -15.97 -3.38
C MET A 159 4.85 -16.28 -3.12
N PRO A 160 5.40 -17.48 -3.40
CA PRO A 160 6.83 -17.73 -3.23
C PRO A 160 7.70 -16.78 -4.08
N GLN A 161 7.29 -16.53 -5.33
CA GLN A 161 8.00 -15.62 -6.23
C GLN A 161 7.90 -14.17 -5.75
N ILE A 162 6.69 -13.71 -5.36
CA ILE A 162 6.48 -12.37 -4.80
C ILE A 162 7.35 -12.17 -3.55
N THR A 163 7.36 -13.16 -2.65
CA THR A 163 8.14 -13.15 -1.42
C THR A 163 9.64 -13.05 -1.71
N GLN A 164 10.13 -13.80 -2.70
CA GLN A 164 11.53 -13.76 -3.11
C GLN A 164 11.90 -12.38 -3.64
N ILE A 165 11.11 -11.80 -4.54
CA ILE A 165 11.37 -10.48 -5.14
C ILE A 165 11.34 -9.40 -4.06
N ALA A 166 10.34 -9.41 -3.17
CA ALA A 166 10.22 -8.47 -2.07
C ALA A 166 11.43 -8.53 -1.12
N ASN A 167 11.85 -9.73 -0.71
CA ASN A 167 13.03 -9.89 0.14
C ASN A 167 14.33 -9.50 -0.57
N HIS A 168 14.44 -9.78 -1.87
CA HIS A 168 15.57 -9.33 -2.68
C HIS A 168 15.62 -7.79 -2.72
N ALA A 169 14.50 -7.13 -3.02
CA ALA A 169 14.40 -5.68 -3.06
C ALA A 169 14.77 -5.06 -1.70
N ARG A 170 14.29 -5.63 -0.59
CA ARG A 170 14.61 -5.22 0.78
C ARG A 170 16.09 -5.38 1.15
N SER A 171 16.74 -6.45 0.68
CA SER A 171 18.13 -6.76 1.06
C SER A 171 19.18 -6.04 0.21
N HIS A 172 18.87 -5.76 -1.05
CA HIS A 172 19.76 -5.10 -2.01
C HIS A 172 19.72 -3.58 -1.90
N ASN A 173 18.63 -3.02 -1.38
CA ASN A 173 18.54 -1.60 -1.05
C ASN A 173 18.78 -1.42 0.44
N ARG A 174 20.05 -1.24 0.81
CA ARG A 174 20.46 -0.84 2.16
C ARG A 174 20.56 0.66 2.26
N TYR A 175 19.50 1.37 1.87
CA TYR A 175 19.45 2.78 2.18
C TYR A 175 19.50 2.91 3.71
N THR A 176 20.48 3.68 4.17
CA THR A 176 20.62 4.08 5.56
C THR A 176 20.53 5.58 5.54
N LYS A 177 19.64 6.16 6.36
CA LYS A 177 19.57 7.62 6.51
C LYS A 177 20.98 8.16 6.78
N PRO A 178 21.39 9.26 6.12
CA PRO A 178 22.69 9.87 6.33
C PRO A 178 22.92 10.30 7.79
#